data_AF-A0A166TZS4-F1
#
_entry.id   AF-A0A166TZS4-F1
#
_cell.length_a   1.000
_cell.length_b   1.000
_cell.length_c   1.000
_cell.angle_alpha   90.00
_cell.angle_beta   90.00
_cell.angle_gamma   90.00
#
_symmetry.space_group_name_H-M   'P 1'
#
loop_
_entity.id
_entity.type
_entity.pdbx_description
1 polymer ?
#
loop_
_entity_poly.entity_id
_entity_poly.type
_entity_poly.pdbx_seq_one_letter_code
_entity_poly.pdbx_strand_id
1 'polypeptide(L)'
;MTEESVPEAEDRDGTDEADVGDETDTDDERTVQDELDAARSRLASGEHEPAVEMGYATVRTSLLRRYDLDPSATPREFRREARATVSDREYRVLDDLTAYYERVVFASETASANSVSGLLDDVGDVVPREHDEDTDDDETDTDDDEGGTQNDGRTGD
;
A
#
# COMPACT_ATOMS: atom_id res chain seq x y z
N MET A 1 -13.74 -65.03 -45.16
CA MET A 1 -13.84 -63.96 -46.17
C MET A 1 -15.19 -63.31 -45.88
N THR A 2 -15.29 -62.21 -45.14
CA THR A 2 -14.54 -60.95 -45.25
C THR A 2 -14.32 -60.31 -43.88
N GLU A 3 -13.26 -59.51 -43.83
CA GLU A 3 -12.60 -58.91 -42.68
C GLU A 3 -13.47 -57.85 -41.97
N GLU A 4 -13.48 -57.88 -40.64
CA GLU A 4 -13.99 -56.83 -39.77
C GLU A 4 -12.86 -55.80 -39.58
N SER A 5 -13.03 -54.61 -40.17
CA SER A 5 -12.06 -53.52 -40.14
C SER A 5 -12.00 -52.83 -38.78
N VAL A 6 -10.80 -52.78 -38.21
CA VAL A 6 -10.30 -51.89 -37.13
C VAL A 6 -9.75 -50.59 -37.77
N PRO A 7 -9.21 -49.58 -37.03
CA PRO A 7 -9.74 -48.59 -36.05
C PRO A 7 -9.53 -47.12 -36.55
N GLU A 8 -9.39 -46.13 -35.64
CA GLU A 8 -8.99 -44.69 -35.82
C GLU A 8 -10.13 -43.70 -36.11
N ALA A 9 -10.26 -42.52 -35.49
CA ALA A 9 -9.31 -41.61 -34.83
C ALA A 9 -9.95 -41.06 -33.52
N GLU A 10 -9.25 -40.96 -32.39
CA GLU A 10 -8.33 -39.86 -32.01
C GLU A 10 -8.86 -38.46 -32.31
N ASP A 11 -9.94 -38.06 -31.60
CA ASP A 11 -10.21 -36.64 -31.36
C ASP A 11 -9.18 -36.15 -30.34
N ARG A 12 -8.20 -35.40 -30.85
CA ARG A 12 -7.19 -34.70 -30.08
C ARG A 12 -7.88 -33.54 -29.36
N ASP A 13 -8.23 -33.79 -28.11
CA ASP A 13 -8.68 -32.78 -27.17
C ASP A 13 -7.63 -31.67 -27.06
N GLY A 14 -8.12 -30.44 -26.98
CA GLY A 14 -7.43 -29.24 -27.42
C GLY A 14 -6.13 -28.94 -26.69
N THR A 15 -5.07 -28.74 -27.47
CA THR A 15 -4.09 -27.69 -27.15
C THR A 15 -4.83 -26.35 -27.14
N ASP A 16 -5.08 -25.83 -25.95
CA ASP A 16 -4.92 -24.40 -25.63
C ASP A 16 -4.93 -24.27 -24.09
N GLU A 17 -3.98 -24.93 -23.43
CA GLU A 17 -3.52 -24.37 -22.16
C GLU A 17 -2.70 -23.16 -22.54
N ALA A 18 -3.44 -22.07 -22.76
CA ALA A 18 -2.93 -20.74 -22.80
C ALA A 18 -1.88 -20.63 -21.71
N ASP A 19 -0.68 -20.30 -22.17
CA ASP A 19 0.26 -19.42 -21.52
C ASP A 19 -0.52 -18.28 -20.83
N VAL A 20 -1.12 -18.58 -19.68
CA VAL A 20 -1.43 -17.57 -18.69
C VAL A 20 -0.07 -17.27 -18.13
N GLY A 21 0.60 -16.33 -18.82
CA GLY A 21 1.73 -15.63 -18.27
C GLY A 21 1.39 -15.34 -16.83
N ASP A 22 2.18 -15.94 -15.95
CA ASP A 22 2.41 -15.50 -14.60
C ASP A 22 2.66 -13.99 -14.72
N GLU A 23 1.57 -13.23 -14.63
CA GLU A 23 1.56 -11.77 -14.61
C GLU A 23 2.29 -11.45 -13.34
N THR A 24 3.57 -11.24 -13.56
CA THR A 24 4.62 -11.21 -12.59
C THR A 24 4.15 -10.29 -11.47
N ASP A 25 4.10 -10.85 -10.27
CA ASP A 25 3.83 -10.23 -8.96
C ASP A 25 4.85 -9.10 -8.69
N THR A 26 4.88 -8.10 -9.57
CA THR A 26 5.74 -6.92 -9.59
C THR A 26 4.96 -5.72 -9.05
N ASP A 27 3.92 -5.98 -8.27
CA ASP A 27 3.24 -4.99 -7.43
C ASP A 27 3.62 -5.16 -5.95
N ASP A 28 4.57 -6.07 -5.65
CA ASP A 28 4.97 -6.43 -4.28
C ASP A 28 6.00 -5.46 -3.65
N GLU A 29 6.57 -4.54 -4.43
CA GLU A 29 7.59 -3.58 -3.93
C GLU A 29 7.18 -2.11 -4.02
N ARG A 30 6.00 -1.77 -4.55
CA ARG A 30 5.54 -0.37 -4.49
C ARG A 30 5.06 -0.05 -3.09
N THR A 31 5.84 0.78 -2.41
CA THR A 31 5.48 1.27 -1.09
C THR A 31 4.17 2.06 -1.15
N VAL A 32 3.45 2.11 -0.04
CA VAL A 32 2.27 2.99 0.10
C VAL A 32 2.63 4.44 -0.26
N GLN A 33 3.86 4.89 0.01
CA GLN A 33 4.32 6.23 -0.33
C GLN A 33 4.37 6.46 -1.85
N ASP A 34 4.86 5.50 -2.64
CA ASP A 34 4.89 5.57 -4.11
C ASP A 34 3.48 5.70 -4.71
N GLU A 35 2.52 4.94 -4.18
CA GLU A 35 1.14 5.02 -4.65
C GLU A 35 0.48 6.38 -4.31
N LEU A 36 0.76 6.92 -3.12
CA LEU A 36 0.29 8.24 -2.73
C LEU A 36 0.93 9.35 -3.57
N ASP A 37 2.22 9.23 -3.91
CA ASP A 37 2.88 10.19 -4.78
C ASP A 37 2.30 10.15 -6.20
N ALA A 38 2.02 8.95 -6.72
CA ALA A 38 1.32 8.78 -7.99
C ALA A 38 -0.10 9.39 -7.96
N ALA A 39 -0.84 9.26 -6.85
CA ALA A 39 -2.13 9.91 -6.68
C ALA A 39 -2.01 11.44 -6.69
N ARG A 40 -1.00 12.00 -6.02
CA ARG A 40 -0.71 13.45 -6.03
C ARG A 40 -0.31 13.95 -7.41
N SER A 41 0.46 13.18 -8.17
CA SER A 41 0.85 13.50 -9.55
C SER A 41 -0.36 13.58 -10.50
N ARG A 42 -1.30 12.63 -10.38
CA ARG A 42 -2.58 12.69 -11.11
C ARG A 42 -3.41 13.90 -10.71
N LEU A 43 -3.44 14.22 -9.42
CA LEU A 43 -4.12 15.41 -8.91
C LEU A 43 -3.54 16.69 -9.52
N ALA A 44 -2.22 16.81 -9.59
CA ALA A 44 -1.52 17.94 -10.20
C ALA A 44 -1.81 18.07 -11.71
N SER A 45 -2.10 16.95 -12.37
CA SER A 45 -2.50 16.89 -13.77
C SER A 45 -3.99 17.22 -14.00
N GLY A 46 -4.75 17.50 -12.94
CA GLY A 46 -6.18 17.79 -12.99
C GLY A 46 -7.07 16.55 -13.02
N GLU A 47 -6.48 15.37 -12.88
CA GLU A 47 -7.18 14.08 -12.89
C GLU A 47 -7.66 13.74 -11.47
N HIS A 48 -8.68 14.44 -10.99
CA HIS A 48 -9.14 14.33 -9.61
C HIS A 48 -9.76 12.97 -9.27
N GLU A 49 -10.59 12.42 -10.17
CA GLU A 49 -11.24 11.11 -9.95
C GLU A 49 -10.23 9.98 -9.78
N PRO A 50 -9.27 9.76 -10.71
CA PRO A 50 -8.29 8.69 -10.54
C PRO A 50 -7.31 8.97 -9.39
N ALA A 51 -7.06 10.23 -9.02
CA ALA A 51 -6.29 10.55 -7.81
C ALA A 51 -7.00 10.07 -6.52
N VAL A 52 -8.32 10.27 -6.43
CA VAL A 52 -9.13 9.81 -5.29
C VAL A 52 -9.24 8.29 -5.26
N GLU A 53 -9.48 7.65 -6.41
CA GLU A 53 -9.56 6.20 -6.52
C GLU A 53 -8.25 5.54 -6.07
N MET A 54 -7.11 6.06 -6.52
CA MET A 54 -5.79 5.57 -6.12
C MET A 54 -5.57 5.74 -4.62
N GLY A 55 -5.87 6.92 -4.05
CA GLY A 55 -5.75 7.13 -2.61
C GLY A 55 -6.60 6.16 -1.80
N TYR A 56 -7.84 5.90 -2.23
CA TYR A 56 -8.73 4.92 -1.58
C TYR A 56 -8.18 3.49 -1.67
N ALA A 57 -7.72 3.08 -2.85
CA ALA A 57 -7.12 1.76 -3.06
C ALA A 57 -5.92 1.54 -2.14
N THR A 58 -5.01 2.52 -2.05
CA THR A 58 -3.83 2.46 -1.20
C THR A 58 -4.18 2.31 0.29
N VAL A 59 -5.13 3.10 0.81
CA VAL A 59 -5.59 2.93 2.21
C VAL A 59 -6.18 1.55 2.41
N ARG A 60 -7.03 1.10 1.48
CA ARG A 60 -7.69 -0.20 1.58
C ARG A 60 -6.67 -1.33 1.61
N THR A 61 -5.71 -1.35 0.69
CA THR A 61 -4.64 -2.35 0.64
C THR A 61 -3.79 -2.31 1.91
N SER A 62 -3.41 -1.13 2.39
CA SER A 62 -2.66 -0.98 3.63
C SER A 62 -3.41 -1.53 4.85
N LEU A 63 -4.72 -1.30 4.94
CA LEU A 63 -5.55 -1.82 6.03
C LEU A 63 -5.77 -3.33 5.91
N LEU A 64 -5.95 -3.87 4.70
CA LEU A 64 -6.04 -5.33 4.46
C LEU A 64 -4.74 -6.06 4.84
N ARG A 65 -3.58 -5.45 4.60
CA ARG A 65 -2.29 -6.03 5.01
C ARG A 65 -2.10 -6.04 6.53
N ARG A 66 -2.64 -5.03 7.23
CA ARG A 66 -2.43 -4.83 8.68
C ARG A 66 -3.51 -5.46 9.56
N TYR A 67 -4.70 -5.66 9.02
CA TYR A 67 -5.88 -6.11 9.75
C TYR A 67 -6.58 -7.23 9.00
N ASP A 68 -7.19 -8.15 9.75
CA ASP A 68 -8.01 -9.25 9.20
C ASP A 68 -9.38 -8.69 8.77
N LEU A 69 -9.41 -8.01 7.61
CA LEU A 69 -10.59 -7.42 6.99
C LEU A 69 -10.93 -8.16 5.69
N ASP A 70 -12.20 -8.14 5.30
CA ASP A 70 -12.63 -8.82 4.09
C ASP A 70 -12.23 -8.05 2.80
N PRO A 71 -11.44 -8.67 1.89
CA PRO A 71 -11.02 -8.02 0.66
C PRO A 71 -12.13 -7.92 -0.39
N SER A 72 -13.21 -8.71 -0.26
CA SER A 72 -14.35 -8.71 -1.19
C SER A 72 -15.45 -7.71 -0.80
N ALA A 73 -15.35 -7.08 0.37
CA ALA A 73 -16.32 -6.14 0.90
C ALA A 73 -16.51 -4.94 -0.03
N THR A 74 -17.75 -4.45 -0.15
CA THR A 74 -18.00 -3.15 -0.79
C THR A 74 -17.39 -2.02 0.05
N PRO A 75 -17.16 -0.81 -0.49
CA PRO A 75 -16.60 0.30 0.28
C PRO A 75 -17.36 0.61 1.59
N ARG A 76 -18.68 0.45 1.58
CA ARG A 76 -19.52 0.63 2.77
C ARG A 76 -19.36 -0.49 3.79
N GLU A 77 -19.25 -1.72 3.35
CA GLU A 77 -19.03 -2.89 4.21
C GLU A 77 -17.64 -2.83 4.82
N PHE A 78 -16.62 -2.58 4.00
CA PHE A 78 -15.24 -2.42 4.41
C PHE A 78 -15.09 -1.34 5.49
N ARG A 79 -15.69 -0.16 5.28
CA ARG A 79 -15.74 0.90 6.29
C ARG A 79 -16.41 0.44 7.57
N ARG A 80 -17.55 -0.25 7.49
CA ARG A 80 -18.29 -0.70 8.68
C ARG A 80 -17.47 -1.67 9.51
N GLU A 81 -16.77 -2.60 8.85
CA GLU A 81 -15.91 -3.58 9.51
C GLU A 81 -14.68 -2.91 10.12
N ALA A 82 -14.01 -2.03 9.37
CA ALA A 82 -12.85 -1.28 9.84
C ALA A 82 -13.16 -0.51 11.14
N ARG A 83 -14.37 0.02 11.32
CA ARG A 83 -14.77 0.77 12.53
C ARG A 83 -14.50 0.04 13.85
N ALA A 84 -14.63 -1.29 13.86
CA ALA A 84 -14.43 -2.08 15.07
C ALA A 84 -12.99 -2.58 15.22
N THR A 85 -12.18 -2.48 14.16
CA THR A 85 -10.89 -3.17 14.04
C THR A 85 -9.70 -2.20 14.04
N VAL A 86 -9.83 -1.04 13.39
CA VAL A 86 -8.75 -0.07 13.21
C VAL A 86 -8.80 1.04 14.25
N SER A 87 -7.73 1.82 14.40
CA SER A 87 -7.72 2.96 15.34
C SER A 87 -8.73 4.04 14.91
N ASP A 88 -9.29 4.78 15.87
CA ASP A 88 -10.19 5.93 15.59
C ASP A 88 -9.62 6.90 14.54
N ARG A 89 -8.30 7.11 14.57
CA ARG A 89 -7.59 7.97 13.63
C ARG A 89 -7.62 7.40 12.21
N GLU A 90 -7.26 6.14 12.04
CA GLU A 90 -7.26 5.45 10.75
C GLU A 90 -8.68 5.31 10.19
N TYR A 91 -9.65 5.03 11.07
CA TYR A 91 -11.05 4.97 10.71
C TYR A 91 -11.58 6.30 10.18
N ARG A 92 -11.21 7.44 10.78
CA ARG A 92 -11.62 8.76 10.29
C ARG A 92 -11.11 9.03 8.89
N VAL A 93 -9.82 8.76 8.64
CA VAL A 93 -9.23 8.93 7.31
C VAL A 93 -9.93 8.03 6.29
N LEU A 94 -10.20 6.77 6.64
CA LEU A 94 -10.96 5.86 5.78
C LEU A 94 -12.40 6.36 5.55
N ASP A 95 -13.09 6.87 6.57
CA ASP A 95 -14.47 7.37 6.46
C ASP A 95 -14.55 8.60 5.56
N ASP A 96 -13.68 9.59 5.77
CA ASP A 96 -13.62 10.81 4.96
C ASP A 96 -13.27 10.50 3.49
N LEU A 97 -12.29 9.61 3.28
CA LEU A 97 -11.87 9.21 1.94
C LEU A 97 -12.94 8.37 1.22
N THR A 98 -13.61 7.45 1.92
CA THR A 98 -14.72 6.65 1.38
C THR A 98 -15.89 7.56 1.01
N ALA A 99 -16.25 8.52 1.86
CA ALA A 99 -17.33 9.46 1.58
C ALA A 99 -17.01 10.35 0.36
N TYR A 100 -15.74 10.77 0.23
CA TYR A 100 -15.30 11.57 -0.91
C TYR A 100 -15.25 10.76 -2.20
N TYR A 101 -14.73 9.52 -2.15
CA TYR A 101 -14.78 8.56 -3.25
C TYR A 101 -16.22 8.30 -3.70
N GLU A 102 -17.14 8.07 -2.76
CA GLU A 102 -18.56 7.86 -3.07
C GLU A 102 -19.17 9.06 -3.81
N ARG A 103 -18.83 10.29 -3.42
CA ARG A 103 -19.31 11.52 -4.07
C ARG A 103 -18.72 11.73 -5.47
N VAL A 104 -17.43 11.51 -5.65
CA VAL A 104 -16.76 11.75 -6.93
C VAL A 104 -17.15 10.69 -7.94
N VAL A 105 -17.04 9.41 -7.57
CA VAL A 105 -17.23 8.28 -8.50
C VAL A 105 -18.70 7.98 -8.75
N PHE A 106 -19.57 8.01 -7.72
CA PHE A 106 -20.98 7.63 -7.90
C PHE A 106 -21.92 8.82 -8.10
N ALA A 107 -21.61 9.99 -7.53
CA ALA A 107 -22.46 11.18 -7.69
C ALA A 107 -21.95 12.15 -8.78
N SER A 108 -20.82 11.82 -9.44
CA SER A 108 -20.18 12.65 -10.48
C SER A 108 -20.00 14.11 -10.07
N GLU A 109 -19.76 14.32 -8.78
CA GLU A 109 -19.63 15.66 -8.23
C GLU A 109 -18.23 16.23 -8.50
N THR A 110 -18.14 17.54 -8.73
CA THR A 110 -16.85 18.16 -9.06
C THR A 110 -15.92 18.10 -7.85
N ALA A 111 -14.88 17.27 -7.95
CA ALA A 111 -13.83 17.18 -6.96
C ALA A 111 -12.99 18.47 -6.93
N SER A 112 -12.68 18.97 -5.73
CA SER A 112 -11.75 20.07 -5.54
C SER A 112 -10.36 19.54 -5.24
N ALA A 113 -9.35 20.00 -6.00
CA ALA A 113 -7.95 19.62 -5.79
C ALA A 113 -7.48 19.83 -4.34
N ASN A 114 -7.92 20.91 -3.70
CA ASN A 114 -7.55 21.20 -2.31
C ASN A 114 -8.09 20.15 -1.32
N SER A 115 -9.30 19.64 -1.55
CA SER A 115 -9.90 18.61 -0.70
C SER A 115 -9.22 17.25 -0.90
N VAL A 116 -8.94 16.88 -2.14
CA VAL A 116 -8.23 15.61 -2.43
C VAL A 116 -6.81 15.65 -1.89
N SER A 117 -6.10 16.78 -2.05
CA SER A 117 -4.75 16.94 -1.53
C SER A 117 -4.70 16.81 -0.01
N GLY A 118 -5.67 17.38 0.72
CA GLY A 118 -5.76 17.21 2.17
C GLY A 118 -5.99 15.75 2.57
N LEU A 119 -6.91 15.06 1.89
CA LEU A 119 -7.17 13.64 2.15
C LEU A 119 -5.93 12.78 1.90
N LEU A 120 -5.18 13.01 0.82
CA LEU A 120 -3.96 12.27 0.52
C LEU A 120 -2.81 12.56 1.50
N ASP A 121 -2.80 13.73 2.14
CA ASP A 121 -1.86 14.06 3.21
C ASP A 121 -2.22 13.32 4.50
N ASP A 122 -3.50 13.35 4.89
CA ASP A 122 -4.02 12.61 6.04
C ASP A 122 -3.76 11.10 5.92
N VAL A 123 -3.87 10.54 4.72
CA VAL A 123 -3.50 9.14 4.44
C VAL A 123 -2.02 8.88 4.68
N GLY A 124 -1.14 9.76 4.19
CA GLY A 124 0.31 9.63 4.36
C GLY A 124 0.78 9.70 5.82
N ASP A 125 -0.03 10.26 6.71
CA ASP A 125 0.28 10.36 8.14
C ASP A 125 -0.24 9.16 8.96
N VAL A 126 -1.29 8.49 8.50
CA VAL A 126 -1.86 7.30 9.19
C VAL A 126 -1.34 5.97 8.68
N VAL A 127 -0.79 5.94 7.46
CA VAL A 127 -0.19 4.73 6.92
C VAL A 127 1.29 4.69 7.33
N PRO A 128 1.78 3.60 7.95
CA PRO A 128 3.19 3.46 8.28
C PRO A 128 4.02 3.65 7.01
N ARG A 129 5.05 4.49 7.09
CA ARG A 129 6.14 4.41 6.13
C ARG A 129 6.76 3.04 6.35
N GLU A 130 6.71 2.19 5.35
CA GLU A 130 7.54 0.99 5.33
C GLU A 130 8.97 1.52 5.33
N HIS A 131 9.52 1.64 6.54
CA HIS A 131 10.78 2.29 6.82
C HIS A 131 11.82 1.37 6.21
N ASP A 132 12.42 1.80 5.10
CA ASP A 132 13.72 1.31 4.63
C ASP A 132 14.54 1.00 5.87
N GLU A 133 15.04 -0.24 5.99
CA GLU A 133 15.96 -0.61 7.04
C GLU A 133 17.02 0.49 7.16
N ASP A 134 16.90 1.35 8.19
CA ASP A 134 18.00 2.10 8.76
C ASP A 134 18.96 0.99 9.19
N THR A 135 19.80 0.61 8.22
CA THR A 135 21.13 0.13 8.46
C THR A 135 21.79 1.29 9.20
N ASP A 136 21.52 1.37 10.50
CA ASP A 136 22.44 1.95 11.46
C ASP A 136 23.69 1.09 11.28
N ASP A 137 24.51 1.56 10.34
CA ASP A 137 25.91 1.28 10.22
C ASP A 137 26.49 1.66 11.60
N ASP A 138 26.45 0.70 12.53
CA ASP A 138 27.17 0.75 13.79
C ASP A 138 28.65 0.57 13.44
N GLU A 139 29.17 1.58 12.73
CA GLU A 139 30.57 1.92 12.66
C GLU A 139 30.93 2.35 14.08
N THR A 140 31.10 1.38 14.98
CA THR A 140 31.90 1.59 16.18
C THR A 140 33.33 1.84 15.70
N ASP A 141 33.57 3.07 15.27
CA ASP A 141 34.87 3.69 15.28
C ASP A 141 35.32 3.64 16.75
N THR A 142 36.10 2.61 17.06
CA THR A 142 36.89 2.57 18.29
C THR A 142 37.99 3.59 18.07
N ASP A 143 37.63 4.86 18.23
CA ASP A 143 38.56 5.98 18.29
C ASP A 143 39.45 5.76 19.52
N ASP A 144 40.67 5.37 19.19
CA ASP A 144 41.90 5.57 19.92
C ASP A 144 42.03 7.07 20.31
N ASP A 145 41.54 7.47 21.48
CA ASP A 145 41.83 8.81 22.05
C ASP A 145 42.51 8.71 23.42
N GLU A 146 43.82 8.90 23.38
CA GLU A 146 44.70 9.10 24.51
C GLU A 146 44.43 10.43 25.24
N GLY A 147 44.30 10.39 26.56
CA GLY A 147 44.90 11.40 27.43
C GLY A 147 43.96 12.34 28.19
N GLY A 148 44.03 12.26 29.53
CA GLY A 148 43.33 13.20 30.41
C GLY A 148 43.83 13.21 31.85
N THR A 149 45.01 13.79 32.06
CA THR A 149 45.50 14.49 33.28
C THR A 149 44.84 14.17 34.64
N GLN A 150 45.53 13.41 35.51
CA GLN A 150 45.30 13.46 36.97
C GLN A 150 46.20 14.51 37.60
N ASN A 151 45.62 15.66 37.92
CA ASN A 151 46.25 16.68 38.75
C ASN A 151 45.17 17.37 39.58
N ASP A 152 45.01 16.96 40.84
CA ASP A 152 44.39 17.82 41.85
C ASP A 152 44.98 17.47 43.22
N GLY A 153 45.81 18.37 43.72
CA GLY A 153 46.23 18.37 45.11
C GLY A 153 45.15 18.98 46.01
N ARG A 154 45.45 18.99 47.32
CA ARG A 154 44.93 19.88 48.38
C ARG A 154 43.86 19.31 49.32
N THR A 155 44.35 18.80 50.45
CA THR A 155 43.79 18.98 51.81
C THR A 155 44.96 18.66 52.77
N GLY A 156 45.45 19.50 53.68
CA GLY A 156 44.92 20.74 54.27
C GLY A 156 44.33 20.51 55.66
N ASP A 157 45.14 20.08 56.64
CA ASP A 157 45.28 20.66 58.01
C ASP A 157 46.45 19.97 58.75
#